data_AF-A0A9E4HR88-F1
#
_entry.id   AF-A0A9E4HR88-F1
#
_cell.length_a   1.000
_cell.length_b   1.000
_cell.length_c   1.000
_cell.angle_alpha   90.00
_cell.angle_beta   90.00
_cell.angle_gamma   90.00
#
_symmetry.space_group_name_H-M   'P 1'
#
loop_
_entity.id
_entity.type
_entity.pdbx_description
1 polymer ?
#
loop_
_entity_poly.entity_id
_entity_poly.type
_entity_poly.pdbx_seq_one_letter_code
_entity_poly.pdbx_strand_id
1 'polypeptide(L)' 'EQWADRPMFPTSLVEIIPGGVTVNPGGVPLFEGDVCVGAIGVGGGSPHIDHEIAAAAAEQFHKSEGA' A
#
# COMPACT_ATOMS: atom_id res chain seq x y z
N GLU A 1 1.31 -2.60 19.31
CA GLU A 1 1.21 -1.92 18.01
C GLU A 1 1.82 -0.53 18.09
N GLN A 2 2.88 -0.22 17.34
CA GLN A 2 3.62 1.06 17.43
C GLN A 2 2.78 2.30 17.09
N TRP A 3 1.68 2.13 16.34
CA TRP A 3 0.76 3.22 15.99
C TRP A 3 -0.16 3.61 17.14
N ALA A 4 -0.39 2.74 18.13
CA ALA A 4 -1.29 3.00 19.25
C ALA A 4 -0.78 4.16 20.14
N ASP A 5 0.54 4.33 20.22
CA ASP A 5 1.20 5.40 20.98
C ASP A 5 1.41 6.67 20.15
N ARG A 6 0.89 6.71 18.91
CA ARG A 6 0.99 7.86 17.99
C ARG A 6 -0.42 8.44 17.73
N PRO A 7 -0.95 9.27 18.64
CA PRO A 7 -2.31 9.80 18.53
C PRO A 7 -2.56 10.63 17.27
N MET A 8 -1.49 11.16 16.64
CA MET A 8 -1.56 11.92 15.39
C MET A 8 -1.26 11.09 14.13
N PHE A 9 -1.07 9.78 14.24
CA PHE A 9 -0.77 8.91 13.10
C PHE A 9 -1.83 8.98 11.99
N PRO A 10 -3.15 8.96 12.28
CA PRO A 10 -4.17 9.11 11.23
C PRO A 10 -4.04 10.45 10.49
N THR A 11 -3.79 11.53 11.22
CA THR A 11 -3.55 12.87 10.67
C THR A 11 -2.21 13.04 9.95
N SER A 12 -1.31 12.06 10.01
CA SER A 12 -0.04 12.11 9.27
C SER A 12 -0.20 11.68 7.80
N LEU A 13 -1.35 11.10 7.46
CA LEU A 13 -1.69 10.69 6.11
C LEU A 13 -2.42 11.84 5.38
N VAL A 14 -2.11 12.02 4.11
CA VAL A 14 -2.89 12.89 3.24
C VAL A 14 -4.07 12.07 2.75
N GLU A 15 -5.27 12.44 3.17
CA GLU A 15 -6.49 11.73 2.84
C GLU A 15 -7.39 12.58 1.93
N ILE A 16 -7.96 11.97 0.89
CA ILE A 16 -9.01 12.60 0.06
C ILE A 16 -10.40 12.27 0.61
N ILE A 17 -10.54 11.06 1.18
CA ILE A 17 -11.74 10.63 1.88
C ILE A 17 -11.32 10.29 3.30
N PRO A 18 -11.76 11.06 4.32
CA PRO A 18 -11.36 10.83 5.70
C PRO A 18 -11.61 9.39 6.16
N GLY A 19 -10.55 8.72 6.62
CA GLY A 19 -10.55 7.31 7.03
C GLY A 19 -10.79 6.30 5.91
N GLY A 20 -10.82 6.74 4.65
CA GLY A 20 -11.16 5.91 3.49
C GLY A 20 -10.05 5.83 2.44
N VAL A 21 -9.50 6.97 2.01
CA VAL A 21 -8.52 7.01 0.90
C VAL A 21 -7.35 7.89 1.28
N THR A 22 -6.17 7.27 1.37
CA THR A 22 -4.87 7.92 1.55
C THR A 22 -4.15 8.04 0.20
N VAL A 23 -3.43 9.14 -0.05
CA VAL A 23 -2.63 9.36 -1.27
C VAL A 23 -1.12 9.22 -1.07
N ASN A 24 -0.70 8.86 0.14
CA ASN A 24 0.69 8.52 0.42
C ASN A 24 1.11 7.28 -0.41
N PRO A 25 2.34 7.25 -0.93
CA PRO A 25 2.93 6.05 -1.50
C PRO A 25 2.88 4.86 -0.52
N GLY A 26 2.63 3.65 -1.05
CA GLY A 26 2.42 2.43 -0.27
C GLY A 26 1.31 1.53 -0.81
N GLY A 27 0.44 2.06 -1.67
CA GLY A 27 -0.54 1.29 -2.44
C GLY A 27 -0.01 0.92 -3.84
N VAL A 28 -0.15 -0.35 -4.23
CA VAL A 28 0.17 -0.85 -5.58
C VAL A 28 -0.99 -1.72 -6.10
N PRO A 29 -1.57 -1.41 -7.28
CA PRO A 29 -2.63 -2.22 -7.87
C PRO A 29 -2.09 -3.56 -8.41
N LEU A 30 -2.92 -4.60 -8.36
CA LEU A 30 -2.64 -5.92 -8.91
C LEU A 30 -3.47 -6.14 -10.17
N PHE A 31 -2.79 -6.58 -11.23
CA PHE A 31 -3.40 -6.86 -12.53
C PHE A 31 -3.19 -8.32 -12.94
N GLU A 32 -4.20 -8.89 -13.58
CA GLU A 32 -4.12 -10.12 -14.39
C GLU A 32 -4.43 -9.74 -15.84
N GLY A 33 -3.40 -9.67 -16.69
CA GLY A 33 -3.51 -9.04 -18.00
C GLY A 33 -3.90 -7.56 -17.87
N ASP A 34 -4.97 -7.14 -18.53
CA ASP A 34 -5.51 -5.77 -18.47
C ASP A 34 -6.54 -5.56 -17.35
N VAL A 35 -6.86 -6.59 -16.56
CA VAL A 35 -7.89 -6.55 -15.52
C VAL A 35 -7.25 -6.26 -14.17
N CYS A 36 -7.66 -5.16 -13.52
CA CYS A 36 -7.30 -4.90 -12.12
C CYS A 36 -8.12 -5.83 -11.21
N VAL A 37 -7.43 -6.72 -10.49
CA VAL A 37 -8.05 -7.75 -9.63
C VAL A 37 -7.93 -7.43 -8.14
N GLY A 38 -7.16 -6.40 -7.77
CA GLY A 38 -6.98 -6.00 -6.39
C GLY A 38 -5.86 -4.99 -6.19
N ALA A 39 -5.38 -4.85 -4.96
CA ALA A 39 -4.24 -4.02 -4.61
C ALA A 39 -3.57 -4.51 -3.32
N ILE A 40 -2.30 -4.16 -3.16
CA ILE A 40 -1.54 -4.31 -1.91
C ILE A 40 -1.33 -2.91 -1.32
N GLY A 41 -1.62 -2.76 -0.03
CA GLY A 41 -1.33 -1.54 0.73
C GLY A 41 -0.39 -1.84 1.89
N VAL A 42 0.73 -1.13 1.94
CA VAL A 42 1.69 -1.16 3.06
C VAL A 42 1.73 0.21 3.70
N GLY A 43 1.74 0.25 5.03
CA GLY A 43 1.82 1.49 5.79
C GLY A 43 2.46 1.28 7.15
N GLY A 44 3.27 2.24 7.58
CA GLY A 44 3.88 2.28 8.91
C GLY A 44 5.35 2.70 8.90
N GLY A 45 6.03 2.57 7.75
CA GLY A 45 7.37 3.08 7.49
C GLY A 45 7.37 4.51 6.95
N SER A 46 8.44 4.87 6.22
CA SER A 46 8.41 6.06 5.37
C SER A 46 7.69 5.72 4.05
N PRO A 47 7.02 6.67 3.38
CA PRO A 47 6.26 6.37 2.17
C PRO A 47 7.07 5.68 1.06
N HIS A 48 8.36 6.00 0.95
CA HIS A 48 9.25 5.35 0.00
C HIS A 48 9.47 3.87 0.33
N ILE A 49 9.75 3.53 1.59
CA ILE A 49 9.94 2.15 2.05
C ILE A 49 8.63 1.37 1.90
N ASP A 50 7.50 1.97 2.29
CA ASP A 50 6.18 1.36 2.18
C ASP A 50 5.87 1.02 0.70
N HIS A 51 6.19 1.92 -0.23
CA HIS A 51 6.04 1.66 -1.66
C HIS A 51 6.97 0.55 -2.18
N GLU A 52 8.25 0.53 -1.79
CA GLU A 52 9.19 -0.51 -2.20
C GLU A 52 8.73 -1.90 -1.76
N ILE A 53 8.24 -2.03 -0.54
CA ILE A 53 7.71 -3.29 -0.01
C ILE A 53 6.44 -3.71 -0.78
N ALA A 54 5.50 -2.79 -0.98
CA ALA A 54 4.27 -3.07 -1.73
C ALA A 54 4.55 -3.49 -3.18
N ALA A 55 5.50 -2.82 -3.84
CA ALA A 55 5.91 -3.12 -5.21
C ALA A 55 6.58 -4.50 -5.31
N ALA A 56 7.50 -4.83 -4.41
CA ALA A 56 8.14 -6.15 -4.38
C ALA A 56 7.12 -7.28 -4.16
N ALA A 57 6.12 -7.05 -3.30
CA ALA A 57 5.05 -8.02 -3.09
C ALA A 57 4.17 -8.20 -4.34
N ALA A 58 3.83 -7.10 -5.03
CA ALA A 58 3.07 -7.16 -6.29
C ALA A 58 3.86 -7.89 -7.40
N GLU A 59 5.17 -7.62 -7.49
CA GLU A 59 6.05 -8.32 -8.43
C GLU A 59 6.09 -9.84 -8.15
N GLN A 60 6.12 -10.24 -6.88
CA GLN A 60 6.08 -11.66 -6.51
C GLN A 60 4.75 -12.32 -6.86
N PHE A 61 3.62 -11.62 -6.67
CA PHE A 61 2.30 -12.09 -7.10
C PHE A 61 2.27 -12.35 -8.62
N HIS A 62 2.85 -11.46 -9.42
CA HIS A 62 2.92 -11.65 -10.88
C HIS A 62 3.85 -12.78 -11.31
N LYS A 63 4.88 -13.09 -10.52
CA LYS A 63 5.78 -14.23 -10.79
C LYS A 63 5.11 -15.58 -10.52
N SER A 64 4.18 -15.68 -9.56
CA SER A 64 3.47 -16.94 -9.27
C SER A 64 2.45 -17.33 -10.33
N GLU A 65 1.89 -16.37 -11.07
CA GLU A 65 0.94 -16.62 -12.18
C GLU A 65 1.64 -17.14 -13.46
N GLY A 66 2.98 -17.07 -13.51
CA GLY A 66 3.79 -17.54 -14.64
C GLY A 66 4.49 -18.88 -14.45
N ALA A 67 4.18 -19.63 -13.39
CA ALA A 67 4.79 -20.93 -13.04
C ALA A 67 3.89 -22.13 -13.38
#